data_AF-A0A2R6AF95-F1
#
_entry.id   AF-A0A2R6AF95-F1
#
_cell.length_a   1.000
_cell.length_b   1.000
_cell.length_c   1.000
_cell.angle_alpha   90.00
_cell.angle_beta   90.00
_cell.angle_gamma   90.00
#
_symmetry.space_group_name_H-M   'P 1'
#
loop_
_entity.id
_entity.type
_entity.pdbx_description
1 polymer ?
#
loop_
_entity_poly.entity_id
_entity_poly.type
_entity_poly.pdbx_seq_one_letter_code
_entity_poly.pdbx_strand_id
1 'polypeptide(L)'
;DAIKKSVNTLLGRIGEEFAPLFLARKYQVNPKDFRHLGSPVDYIAFKGLSDDVDPEVIFFEVKSGKSTALQEREKKVRDAIRNLRVKYEVVSLNDLIGEVQNMINKEVNELDQTNAPGTLEP
;
A
#
# COMPACT_ATOMS: atom_id res chain seq x y z
N ASP A 1 20.03 8.64 -31.84
CA ASP A 1 19.81 8.16 -30.45
C ASP A 1 18.67 8.80 -29.67
N ALA A 2 18.50 10.13 -29.66
CA ALA A 2 17.44 10.78 -28.88
C ALA A 2 16.01 10.29 -29.22
N ILE A 3 15.70 10.11 -30.50
CA ILE A 3 14.38 9.64 -30.98
C ILE A 3 14.09 8.20 -30.49
N LYS A 4 15.07 7.29 -30.58
CA LYS A 4 14.93 5.90 -30.09
C LYS A 4 14.71 5.85 -28.57
N LYS A 5 15.40 6.71 -27.81
CA LYS A 5 15.22 6.81 -26.35
C LYS A 5 13.81 7.30 -26.01
N SER A 6 13.33 8.34 -26.71
CA SER A 6 11.97 8.88 -26.53
C SER A 6 10.89 7.83 -26.81
N VAL A 7 11.00 7.10 -27.93
CA VAL A 7 10.06 6.02 -28.29
C VAL A 7 10.06 4.89 -27.26
N ASN A 8 11.23 4.48 -26.77
CA ASN A 8 11.31 3.44 -25.73
C ASN A 8 10.70 3.89 -24.41
N THR A 9 10.88 5.16 -24.02
CA THR A 9 10.22 5.72 -22.83
C THR A 9 8.70 5.75 -23.00
N LEU A 10 8.21 6.16 -24.18
CA LEU A 10 6.77 6.19 -24.48
C LEU A 10 6.16 4.79 -24.46
N LEU A 11 6.82 3.80 -25.08
CA LEU A 11 6.39 2.41 -25.04
C LEU A 11 6.44 1.82 -23.63
N GLY A 12 7.42 2.21 -22.81
CA GLY A 12 7.47 1.82 -21.39
C GLY A 12 6.27 2.34 -20.61
N ARG A 13 5.92 3.63 -20.80
CA ARG A 13 4.76 4.26 -20.16
C ARG A 13 3.43 3.67 -20.63
N ILE A 14 3.29 3.40 -21.92
CA ILE A 14 2.13 2.67 -22.48
C ILE A 14 2.08 1.26 -21.87
N GLY A 15 3.21 0.55 -21.80
CA GLY A 15 3.30 -0.76 -21.18
C GLY A 15 2.88 -0.77 -19.72
N GLU A 16 3.18 0.28 -18.95
CA GLU A 16 2.76 0.46 -17.56
C GLU A 16 1.24 0.65 -17.43
N GLU A 17 0.66 1.51 -18.26
CA GLU A 17 -0.79 1.77 -18.28
C GLU A 17 -1.60 0.53 -18.71
N PHE A 18 -1.07 -0.27 -19.63
CA PHE A 18 -1.72 -1.49 -20.13
C PHE A 18 -1.26 -2.78 -19.42
N ALA A 19 -0.31 -2.70 -18.49
CA ALA A 19 0.19 -3.86 -17.74
C ALA A 19 -0.93 -4.69 -17.10
N PRO A 20 -1.99 -4.09 -16.50
CA PRO A 20 -3.09 -4.86 -15.93
C PRO A 20 -3.75 -5.82 -16.92
N LEU A 21 -3.90 -5.46 -18.20
CA LEU A 21 -4.54 -6.32 -19.20
C LEU A 21 -3.67 -7.53 -19.55
N PHE A 22 -2.37 -7.33 -19.71
CA PHE A 22 -1.43 -8.42 -19.99
C PHE A 22 -1.26 -9.34 -18.78
N LEU A 23 -1.20 -8.77 -17.57
CA LEU A 23 -1.16 -9.53 -16.32
C LEU A 23 -2.45 -10.31 -16.09
N ALA A 24 -3.62 -9.69 -16.28
CA ALA A 24 -4.92 -10.35 -16.19
C ALA A 24 -4.97 -11.61 -17.06
N ARG A 25 -4.54 -11.50 -18.32
CA ARG A 25 -4.49 -12.66 -19.22
C ARG A 25 -3.47 -13.71 -18.77
N LYS A 26 -2.27 -13.30 -18.36
CA LYS A 26 -1.19 -14.23 -17.99
C LYS A 26 -1.50 -15.01 -16.70
N TYR A 27 -2.07 -14.35 -15.71
CA TYR A 27 -2.36 -14.92 -14.38
C TYR A 27 -3.80 -15.39 -14.23
N GLN A 28 -4.61 -15.29 -15.29
CA GLN A 28 -6.03 -15.66 -15.33
C GLN A 28 -6.81 -14.97 -14.21
N VAL A 29 -6.59 -13.66 -14.09
CA VAL A 29 -7.24 -12.80 -13.11
C VAL A 29 -8.26 -11.95 -13.84
N ASN A 30 -9.48 -11.86 -13.31
CA ASN A 30 -10.49 -10.95 -13.82
C ASN A 30 -9.97 -9.50 -13.69
N PRO A 31 -9.99 -8.67 -14.75
CA PRO A 31 -9.57 -7.26 -14.65
C PRO A 31 -10.26 -6.47 -13.53
N LYS A 32 -11.48 -6.86 -13.13
CA LYS A 32 -12.22 -6.25 -12.00
C LYS A 32 -11.57 -6.49 -10.64
N ASP A 33 -10.72 -7.51 -10.52
CA ASP A 33 -10.03 -7.89 -9.28
C ASP A 33 -8.67 -7.20 -9.11
N PHE A 34 -8.21 -6.41 -10.09
CA PHE A 34 -6.97 -5.63 -9.98
C PHE A 34 -7.19 -4.30 -9.27
N ARG A 35 -6.24 -3.93 -8.43
CA ARG A 35 -6.09 -2.59 -7.85
C ARG A 35 -4.66 -2.12 -8.03
N HIS A 36 -4.51 -0.85 -8.40
CA HIS A 36 -3.22 -0.19 -8.44
C HIS A 36 -2.83 0.31 -7.04
N LEU A 37 -1.55 0.20 -6.70
CA LEU A 37 -0.97 0.66 -5.44
C LEU A 37 0.21 1.62 -5.70
N GLY A 38 1.15 1.22 -6.55
CA GLY A 38 2.40 1.95 -6.85
C GLY A 38 3.63 1.43 -6.09
N SER A 39 4.82 1.91 -6.46
CA SER A 39 6.10 1.43 -5.89
C SER A 39 6.13 1.41 -4.35
N PRO A 40 6.61 0.33 -3.71
CA PRO A 40 7.40 -0.78 -4.25
C PRO A 40 6.61 -2.02 -4.71
N VAL A 41 5.30 -1.91 -4.88
CA VAL A 41 4.43 -2.95 -5.45
C VAL A 41 3.36 -2.29 -6.31
N ASP A 42 3.52 -2.28 -7.62
CA ASP A 42 2.61 -1.55 -8.52
C ASP A 42 1.13 -1.98 -8.44
N TYR A 43 0.85 -3.28 -8.36
CA TYR A 43 -0.53 -3.78 -8.35
C TYR A 43 -0.77 -4.89 -7.33
N ILE A 44 -2.02 -5.02 -6.91
CA ILE A 44 -2.55 -6.17 -6.18
C ILE A 44 -3.75 -6.73 -6.94
N ALA A 45 -3.87 -8.05 -6.99
CA ALA A 45 -5.05 -8.75 -7.49
C ALA A 45 -5.67 -9.62 -6.40
N PHE A 46 -6.99 -9.60 -6.34
CA PHE A 46 -7.81 -10.48 -5.50
C PHE A 46 -8.49 -11.52 -6.38
N LYS A 47 -7.72 -12.42 -6.97
CA LYS A 47 -8.18 -13.34 -8.02
C LYS A 47 -9.34 -14.19 -7.52
N GLY A 48 -10.50 -14.08 -8.18
CA GLY A 48 -11.71 -14.84 -7.85
C GLY A 48 -12.69 -14.06 -6.98
N LEU A 49 -12.30 -12.87 -6.48
CA LEU A 49 -13.17 -12.03 -5.66
C LEU A 49 -14.42 -11.58 -6.43
N SER A 50 -14.29 -11.22 -7.71
CA SER A 50 -15.43 -10.84 -8.55
C SER A 50 -16.28 -12.01 -9.04
N ASP A 51 -15.80 -13.24 -8.86
CA ASP A 51 -16.48 -14.48 -9.24
C ASP A 51 -17.10 -15.20 -8.01
N ASP A 52 -17.15 -14.53 -6.85
CA ASP A 52 -17.68 -15.03 -5.57
C ASP A 52 -17.03 -16.35 -5.08
N VAL A 53 -15.72 -16.52 -5.32
CA VAL A 53 -14.94 -17.66 -4.81
C VAL A 53 -13.84 -17.19 -3.85
N ASP A 54 -13.25 -18.14 -3.10
CA ASP A 54 -12.14 -17.85 -2.20
C ASP A 54 -10.98 -17.18 -2.95
N PRO A 55 -10.58 -15.95 -2.56
CA PRO A 55 -9.66 -15.17 -3.36
C PRO A 55 -8.20 -15.58 -3.12
N GLU A 56 -7.43 -15.68 -4.22
CA GLU A 56 -5.96 -15.69 -4.18
C GLU A 56 -5.44 -14.25 -4.25
N VAL A 57 -4.64 -13.82 -3.28
CA VAL A 57 -4.06 -12.48 -3.25
C VAL A 57 -2.68 -12.48 -3.92
N ILE A 58 -2.53 -11.75 -5.02
CA ILE A 58 -1.31 -11.70 -5.82
C ILE A 58 -0.78 -10.27 -5.87
N PHE A 59 0.50 -10.09 -5.54
CA PHE A 59 1.19 -8.81 -5.63
C PHE A 59 2.07 -8.76 -6.89
N PHE A 60 2.01 -7.66 -7.64
CA PHE A 60 2.78 -7.46 -8.87
C PHE A 60 3.62 -6.20 -8.78
N GLU A 61 4.89 -6.35 -9.10
CA GLU A 61 5.79 -5.25 -9.47
C GLU A 61 6.07 -5.38 -10.97
N VAL A 62 5.82 -4.32 -11.73
CA VAL A 62 5.91 -4.30 -13.19
C VAL A 62 7.18 -3.59 -13.61
N LYS A 63 7.96 -4.23 -14.50
CA LYS A 63 9.15 -3.62 -15.10
C LYS A 63 8.93 -3.42 -16.59
N SER A 64 8.93 -2.17 -17.01
CA SER A 64 8.76 -1.73 -18.41
C SER A 64 10.09 -1.46 -19.13
N GLY A 65 11.18 -1.32 -18.37
CA GLY A 65 12.51 -0.96 -18.88
C GLY A 65 13.40 -2.15 -19.23
N LYS A 66 14.60 -1.86 -19.74
CA LYS A 66 15.63 -2.88 -20.10
C LYS A 66 16.11 -3.72 -18.91
N SER A 67 16.00 -3.19 -17.70
CA SER A 67 16.30 -3.92 -16.47
C SER A 67 15.01 -4.45 -15.87
N THR A 68 14.94 -5.77 -15.72
CA THR A 68 13.85 -6.48 -15.04
C THR A 68 14.18 -6.80 -13.58
N ALA A 69 15.34 -6.36 -13.08
CA ALA A 69 15.76 -6.58 -11.71
C ALA A 69 14.95 -5.71 -10.74
N LEU A 70 14.60 -6.29 -9.59
CA LEU A 70 13.96 -5.58 -8.50
C LEU A 70 14.96 -4.61 -7.82
N GLN A 71 14.48 -3.43 -7.43
CA GLN A 71 15.18 -2.51 -6.54
C GLN A 71 15.20 -3.06 -5.11
N GLU A 72 16.12 -2.58 -4.27
CA GLU A 72 16.26 -3.08 -2.89
C GLU A 72 14.97 -2.99 -2.06
N ARG A 73 14.18 -1.91 -2.21
CA ARG A 73 12.87 -1.79 -1.54
C ARG A 73 11.85 -2.83 -2.02
N GLU A 74 11.81 -3.11 -3.32
CA GLU A 74 10.91 -4.10 -3.92
C GLU A 74 11.30 -5.51 -3.48
N LYS A 75 12.60 -5.82 -3.40
CA LYS A 75 13.11 -7.09 -2.85
C LYS A 75 12.66 -7.29 -1.41
N LYS A 76 12.78 -6.25 -0.56
CA LYS A 76 12.34 -6.33 0.84
C LYS A 76 10.85 -6.65 0.97
N VAL A 77 10.00 -6.06 0.12
CA VAL A 77 8.55 -6.35 0.15
C VAL A 77 8.26 -7.75 -0.38
N ARG A 78 8.86 -8.16 -1.50
CA ARG A 78 8.78 -9.55 -2.01
C ARG A 78 9.14 -10.56 -0.93
N ASP A 79 10.23 -10.32 -0.21
CA ASP A 79 10.73 -11.22 0.83
C ASP A 79 9.85 -11.18 2.08
N ALA A 80 9.22 -10.05 2.41
CA ALA A 80 8.19 -10.00 3.45
C ALA A 80 6.98 -10.88 3.09
N ILE A 81 6.49 -10.80 1.86
CA ILE A 81 5.37 -11.63 1.36
C ILE A 81 5.75 -13.12 1.37
N ARG A 82 6.92 -13.48 0.82
CA ARG A 82 7.41 -14.87 0.78
C ARG A 82 7.60 -15.48 2.17
N ASN A 83 8.02 -14.68 3.13
CA ASN A 83 8.22 -15.09 4.52
C ASN A 83 6.94 -14.95 5.36
N LEU A 84 5.76 -14.78 4.73
CA LEU A 84 4.46 -14.68 5.39
C LEU A 84 4.35 -13.55 6.43
N ARG A 85 5.13 -12.48 6.27
CA ARG A 85 5.05 -11.26 7.09
C ARG A 85 4.01 -10.29 6.52
N VAL A 86 2.79 -10.80 6.37
CA VAL A 86 1.62 -10.08 5.84
C VAL A 86 0.48 -10.17 6.85
N LYS A 87 -0.29 -9.09 6.98
CA LYS A 87 -1.42 -8.98 7.91
C LYS A 87 -2.62 -8.37 7.22
N TYR A 88 -3.80 -8.76 7.69
CA TYR A 88 -5.07 -8.13 7.34
C TYR A 88 -5.67 -7.56 8.62
N GLU A 89 -5.65 -6.25 8.74
CA GLU A 89 -6.15 -5.53 9.94
C GLU A 89 -7.38 -4.73 9.53
N VAL A 90 -8.46 -4.87 10.29
CA VAL A 90 -9.67 -4.05 10.13
C VAL A 90 -9.58 -2.92 11.14
N VAL A 91 -9.42 -1.70 10.65
CA VAL A 91 -9.31 -0.50 11.50
C VAL A 91 -10.56 0.35 11.33
N SER A 92 -11.25 0.61 12.44
CA SER A 92 -12.33 1.59 12.52
C SER A 92 -11.74 2.98 12.70
N LEU A 93 -12.04 3.89 11.77
CA LEU A 93 -11.60 5.29 11.90
C LEU A 93 -12.22 5.95 13.14
N ASN A 94 -13.45 5.58 13.51
CA ASN A 94 -14.12 6.12 14.70
C ASN A 94 -13.40 5.70 15.98
N ASP A 95 -12.96 4.44 16.05
CA ASP A 95 -12.27 3.91 17.22
C ASP A 95 -10.91 4.61 17.36
N LEU A 96 -10.18 4.77 16.25
CA LEU A 96 -8.92 5.50 16.22
C LEU A 96 -9.09 6.97 16.63
N ILE A 97 -10.13 7.64 16.14
CA ILE A 97 -10.45 9.02 16.53
C ILE A 97 -10.77 9.07 18.03
N GLY A 98 -11.55 8.13 18.55
CA GLY A 98 -11.88 8.04 19.98
C GLY A 98 -10.64 7.83 20.85
N GLU A 99 -9.71 6.96 20.43
CA GLU A 99 -8.42 6.77 21.10
C GLU A 99 -7.61 8.07 21.15
N VAL A 100 -7.49 8.76 20.01
CA VAL A 100 -6.78 10.05 19.94
C VAL A 100 -7.43 11.11 20.83
N GLN A 101 -8.76 11.22 20.83
CA GLN A 101 -9.51 12.13 21.71
C GLN A 101 -9.24 11.84 23.19
N ASN A 102 -9.22 10.56 23.57
CA ASN A 102 -8.91 10.15 24.94
C ASN A 102 -7.47 10.50 25.34
N MET A 103 -6.51 10.35 24.44
CA MET A 103 -5.12 10.78 24.68
C MET A 103 -5.04 12.29 24.92
N ILE A 104 -5.67 13.09 24.05
CA ILE A 104 -5.67 14.56 24.18
C ILE A 104 -6.32 14.98 25.51
N ASN A 105 -7.49 14.42 25.85
CA ASN A 105 -8.18 14.75 27.10
C ASN A 105 -7.35 14.40 28.33
N LYS A 106 -6.64 13.26 28.30
CA LYS A 106 -5.75 12.86 29.38
C LYS A 106 -4.61 13.87 29.58
N GLU A 107 -3.99 14.30 28.49
CA GLU A 107 -2.87 15.24 28.53
C GLU A 107 -3.30 16.65 28.98
N VAL A 108 -4.47 17.12 28.53
CA VAL A 108 -5.08 18.38 29.02
C VAL A 108 -5.35 18.30 30.52
N ASN A 109 -5.94 17.21 31.01
CA ASN A 109 -6.24 17.03 32.43
C ASN A 109 -4.98 16.96 33.31
N GLU A 110 -3.88 16.42 32.80
CA GLU A 110 -2.57 16.38 33.49
C GLU A 110 -1.92 17.78 33.56
N LEU A 111 -2.09 18.60 32.50
CA LEU A 111 -1.62 20.00 32.47
C LEU A 111 -2.44 20.92 33.39
N ASP A 112 -3.74 20.70 33.50
CA ASP A 112 -4.59 21.45 34.43
C ASP A 112 -4.28 21.12 35.90
N GLN A 113 -3.94 19.86 36.19
CA GLN A 113 -3.57 19.43 37.55
C GLN A 113 -2.18 19.94 37.99
N THR A 114 -1.26 20.15 37.05
CA THR A 114 0.08 20.69 37.34
C THR A 114 0.11 22.23 37.42
N ASN A 115 -0.88 22.91 36.84
CA ASN A 115 -1.06 24.37 36.94
C ASN A 115 -2.01 24.82 38.07
N ALA A 116 -2.48 23.91 38.93
CA ALA A 116 -3.27 24.27 40.09
C ALA A 116 -2.47 25.27 40.97
N PRO A 117 -3.04 26.45 41.31
CA PRO A 117 -2.31 27.45 42.08
C PRO A 117 -1.91 26.82 43.41
N GLY A 118 -0.59 26.77 43.66
CA GLY A 118 -0.04 26.29 44.92
C GLY A 118 -0.76 26.97 46.06
N THR A 119 -1.32 26.16 46.96
CA THR A 119 -1.89 26.64 48.21
C THR A 119 -0.79 27.44 48.91
N LEU A 120 -0.94 28.77 48.94
CA LEU A 120 -0.22 29.62 49.87
C LEU A 120 -0.67 29.18 51.26
N GLU A 121 0.15 28.36 51.90
CA GLU A 121 -0.03 28.06 53.32
C GLU A 121 0.17 29.36 54.14
N PRO A 122 -0.65 29.57 55.19
CA PRO A 122 -0.74 30.83 55.93
C PRO A 122 0.50 31.17 56.76
#